data_AF-A0A4Y2CQG2-F1
#
_entry.id   AF-A0A4Y2CQG2-F1
#
_cell.length_a   1.000
_cell.length_b   1.000
_cell.length_c   1.000
_cell.angle_alpha   90.00
_cell.angle_beta   90.00
_cell.angle_gamma   90.00
#
_symmetry.space_group_name_H-M   'P 1'
#
loop_
_entity.id
_entity.type
_entity.pdbx_description
1 polymer ?
#
loop_
_entity_poly.entity_id
_entity_poly.type
_entity_poly.pdbx_seq_one_letter_code
_entity_poly.pdbx_strand_id
1 'polypeptide(L)'
;MNYFESLVKKLKDKFSKETDFEEAQKQFQNVRQKVSQSISNLADQISLKIEKFINPNNSEEDNLINLTKNLKFSKFIEALRPDIRLEVKKLGPKSFKAVVAMAKNVENALSEENVECNAVKDSGIN
;
A
#
# COMPACT_ATOMS: atom_id res chain seq x y z
N MET A 1 -30.45 -20.62 -16.62
CA MET A 1 -29.01 -20.36 -16.40
C MET A 1 -28.23 -20.92 -17.58
N ASN A 2 -27.38 -20.12 -18.22
CA ASN A 2 -26.68 -20.46 -19.48
C ASN A 2 -25.59 -21.54 -19.23
N TYR A 3 -25.48 -22.54 -20.11
CA TYR A 3 -24.45 -23.58 -20.06
C TYR A 3 -23.03 -23.00 -19.96
N PHE A 4 -22.78 -21.89 -20.65
CA PHE A 4 -21.52 -21.17 -20.59
C PHE A 4 -21.20 -20.67 -19.17
N GLU A 5 -22.17 -20.08 -18.46
CA GLU A 5 -21.96 -19.62 -17.08
C GLU A 5 -21.69 -20.78 -16.12
N SER A 6 -22.36 -21.92 -16.32
CA SER A 6 -22.12 -23.13 -15.52
C SER A 6 -20.69 -23.66 -15.71
N LEU A 7 -20.18 -23.62 -16.95
CA LEU A 7 -18.81 -24.01 -17.27
C LEU A 7 -17.80 -23.03 -16.64
N VAL A 8 -18.02 -21.72 -16.78
CA VAL A 8 -17.19 -20.67 -16.17
C VAL A 8 -17.15 -20.82 -14.64
N LYS A 9 -18.29 -21.10 -14.00
CA LYS A 9 -18.36 -21.34 -12.56
C LYS A 9 -17.56 -22.58 -12.15
N LYS A 10 -17.75 -23.72 -12.83
CA LYS A 10 -16.97 -24.95 -12.54
C LYS A 10 -15.47 -24.77 -12.69
N LEU A 11 -15.04 -24.00 -13.70
CA LEU A 11 -13.62 -23.68 -13.89
C LEU A 11 -13.12 -22.76 -12.77
N LYS A 12 -13.88 -21.74 -12.39
CA LYS A 12 -13.54 -20.90 -11.23
C LYS A 12 -13.46 -21.71 -9.95
N ASP A 13 -14.42 -22.57 -9.66
CA ASP A 13 -14.43 -23.39 -8.43
C ASP A 13 -13.26 -24.39 -8.40
N LYS A 14 -12.88 -24.98 -9.54
CA LYS A 14 -11.75 -25.93 -9.61
C LYS A 14 -10.37 -25.28 -9.60
N PHE A 15 -10.23 -24.09 -10.16
CA PHE A 15 -8.92 -23.49 -10.46
C PHE A 15 -8.67 -22.16 -9.75
N SER A 16 -9.69 -21.47 -9.25
CA SER A 16 -9.50 -20.33 -8.36
C SER A 16 -9.09 -20.86 -7.01
N LYS A 17 -7.80 -20.79 -6.72
CA LYS A 17 -7.31 -20.85 -5.35
C LYS A 17 -7.70 -19.53 -4.70
N GLU A 18 -8.94 -19.43 -4.22
CA GLU A 18 -9.28 -18.38 -3.26
C GLU A 18 -8.27 -18.50 -2.13
N THR A 19 -7.57 -17.40 -1.89
CA THR A 19 -6.60 -17.34 -0.80
C THR A 19 -7.42 -17.39 0.47
N ASP A 20 -7.18 -18.39 1.32
CA ASP A 20 -7.87 -18.49 2.61
C ASP A 20 -7.77 -17.15 3.36
N PHE A 21 -8.83 -16.77 4.07
CA PHE A 21 -8.93 -15.47 4.73
C PHE A 21 -7.75 -15.22 5.67
N GLU A 22 -7.30 -16.26 6.39
CA GLU A 22 -6.16 -16.21 7.29
C GLU A 22 -4.86 -15.90 6.53
N GLU A 23 -4.62 -16.55 5.40
CA GLU A 23 -3.45 -16.31 4.57
C GLU A 23 -3.50 -14.92 3.91
N ALA A 24 -4.66 -14.48 3.44
CA ALA A 24 -4.85 -13.14 2.91
C ALA A 24 -4.59 -12.07 3.99
N GLN A 25 -5.08 -12.29 5.21
CA GLN A 25 -4.85 -11.42 6.36
C GLN A 25 -3.35 -11.38 6.73
N LYS A 26 -2.67 -12.53 6.76
CA LYS A 26 -1.22 -12.61 7.02
C LYS A 26 -0.41 -11.88 5.94
N GLN A 27 -0.74 -12.06 4.67
CA GLN A 27 -0.11 -11.36 3.56
C GLN A 27 -0.35 -9.85 3.59
N PHE A 28 -1.49 -9.42 4.13
CA PHE A 28 -1.83 -8.02 4.34
C PHE A 28 -1.06 -7.42 5.52
N GLN A 29 -0.99 -8.12 6.66
CA GLN A 29 -0.24 -7.69 7.84
C GLN A 29 1.26 -7.51 7.54
N ASN A 30 1.83 -8.39 6.73
CA ASN A 30 3.25 -8.38 6.38
C ASN A 30 3.64 -7.35 5.31
N VAL A 31 2.70 -6.55 4.77
CA VAL A 31 3.06 -5.48 3.84
C VAL A 31 3.88 -4.41 4.56
N ARG A 32 5.10 -4.22 4.07
CA ARG A 32 6.03 -3.18 4.50
C ARG A 32 6.76 -2.65 3.27
N GLN A 33 7.14 -1.38 3.31
CA GLN A 33 7.95 -0.74 2.29
C GLN A 33 9.30 -1.46 2.22
N LYS A 34 9.61 -2.03 1.06
CA LYS A 34 10.91 -2.66 0.81
C LYS A 34 11.97 -1.59 0.56
N VAL A 35 13.23 -1.96 0.77
CA VAL A 35 14.37 -1.12 0.37
C VAL A 35 14.28 -0.84 -1.13
N SER A 36 14.45 0.42 -1.53
CA SER A 36 14.33 0.90 -2.92
C SER A 36 12.94 0.79 -3.56
N GLN A 37 11.90 0.40 -2.81
CA GLN A 37 10.53 0.46 -3.31
C GLN A 37 10.01 1.89 -3.24
N SER A 38 9.60 2.42 -4.39
CA SER A 38 9.01 3.75 -4.46
C SER A 38 7.67 3.81 -3.72
N ILE A 39 7.37 4.98 -3.18
CA ILE A 39 6.12 5.26 -2.48
C ILE A 39 4.88 5.01 -3.36
N SER A 40 4.95 5.34 -4.67
CA SER A 40 3.86 5.05 -5.61
C SER A 40 3.59 3.55 -5.72
N ASN A 41 4.64 2.75 -5.92
CA ASN A 41 4.50 1.30 -6.08
C ASN A 41 3.93 0.66 -4.80
N LEU A 42 4.37 1.12 -3.62
CA LEU A 42 3.78 0.69 -2.35
C LEU A 42 2.28 1.03 -2.27
N ALA A 43 1.90 2.24 -2.67
CA ALA A 43 0.50 2.69 -2.67
C ALA A 43 -0.37 1.82 -3.58
N ASP A 44 0.11 1.51 -4.79
CA ASP A 44 -0.58 0.65 -5.75
C ASP A 44 -0.69 -0.79 -5.24
N GLN A 45 0.39 -1.33 -4.66
CA GLN A 45 0.40 -2.66 -4.07
C GLN A 45 -0.64 -2.81 -2.95
N ILE A 46 -0.72 -1.81 -2.06
CA ILE A 46 -1.70 -1.81 -0.95
C ILE A 46 -3.12 -1.67 -1.49
N SER A 47 -3.33 -0.81 -2.49
CA SER A 47 -4.62 -0.66 -3.17
C SER A 47 -5.12 -2.00 -3.71
N LEU A 48 -4.29 -2.66 -4.52
CA LEU A 48 -4.61 -3.93 -5.16
C LEU A 48 -4.85 -5.06 -4.16
N LYS A 49 -4.10 -5.08 -3.04
CA LYS A 49 -4.31 -6.09 -2.00
C LYS A 49 -5.63 -5.90 -1.25
N ILE A 50 -6.01 -4.66 -0.95
CA ILE A 50 -7.25 -4.36 -0.21
C ILE A 50 -8.47 -4.59 -1.10
N GLU A 51 -8.40 -4.19 -2.36
CA GLU A 51 -9.47 -4.45 -3.34
C GLU A 51 -9.72 -5.94 -3.53
N LYS A 52 -8.68 -6.79 -3.39
CA LYS A 52 -8.84 -8.27 -3.39
C LYS A 52 -9.36 -8.83 -2.08
N PHE A 53 -9.09 -8.15 -0.96
CA PHE A 53 -9.51 -8.58 0.38
C PHE A 53 -10.99 -8.28 0.65
N ILE A 54 -11.52 -7.23 0.03
CA ILE A 54 -12.91 -6.78 0.19
C ILE A 54 -13.71 -7.31 -0.98
N ASN A 55 -14.65 -8.22 -0.70
CA ASN A 55 -15.46 -8.90 -1.71
C ASN A 55 -16.19 -7.90 -2.62
N PRO A 56 -15.94 -7.88 -3.95
CA PRO A 56 -16.56 -6.94 -4.88
C PRO A 56 -18.08 -7.13 -5.03
N ASN A 57 -18.61 -8.29 -4.65
CA ASN A 57 -20.05 -8.58 -4.78
C ASN A 57 -20.94 -7.80 -3.80
N ASN A 58 -20.35 -7.16 -2.78
CA ASN A 58 -21.07 -6.37 -1.76
C ASN A 58 -20.69 -4.87 -1.83
N SER A 59 -20.12 -4.42 -2.96
CA SER A 59 -19.36 -3.17 -3.10
C SER A 59 -20.17 -1.86 -3.06
N GLU A 60 -21.50 -1.92 -3.02
CA GLU A 60 -22.38 -0.74 -3.01
C GLU A 60 -22.71 -0.23 -1.60
N GLU A 61 -22.32 -0.96 -0.55
CA GLU A 61 -22.59 -0.54 0.82
C GLU A 61 -21.60 0.54 1.27
N ASP A 62 -22.09 1.76 1.55
CA ASP A 62 -21.28 2.92 1.97
C ASP A 62 -20.33 2.60 3.14
N ASN A 63 -20.77 1.74 4.06
CA ASN A 63 -19.97 1.25 5.18
C ASN A 63 -18.72 0.50 4.70
N LEU A 64 -18.87 -0.36 3.69
CA LEU A 64 -17.77 -1.13 3.11
C LEU A 64 -16.81 -0.23 2.33
N ILE A 65 -17.33 0.75 1.60
CA ILE A 65 -16.53 1.76 0.90
C ILE A 65 -15.69 2.57 1.90
N ASN A 66 -16.30 3.01 3.00
CA ASN A 66 -15.62 3.77 4.05
C ASN A 66 -14.55 2.92 4.75
N LEU A 67 -14.88 1.67 5.09
CA LEU A 67 -13.94 0.72 5.68
C LEU A 67 -12.75 0.48 4.75
N THR A 68 -12.99 0.29 3.45
CA THR A 68 -11.95 0.13 2.42
C THR A 68 -11.00 1.33 2.41
N LYS A 69 -11.54 2.55 2.38
CA LYS A 69 -10.75 3.79 2.40
C LYS A 69 -9.91 3.90 3.68
N ASN A 70 -10.50 3.59 4.83
CA ASN A 70 -9.82 3.66 6.13
C ASN A 70 -8.72 2.61 6.27
N LEU A 71 -8.96 1.36 5.85
CA LEU A 71 -7.97 0.30 5.82
C LEU A 71 -6.80 0.63 4.88
N LYS A 72 -7.10 1.19 3.71
CA LYS A 72 -6.09 1.63 2.74
C LYS A 72 -5.21 2.73 3.30
N PHE A 73 -5.83 3.71 3.95
CA PHE A 73 -5.12 4.80 4.60
C PHE A 73 -4.24 4.31 5.77
N SER A 74 -4.81 3.55 6.71
CA SER A 74 -4.10 3.10 7.91
C SER A 74 -2.97 2.14 7.56
N LYS A 75 -3.22 1.17 6.67
CA LYS A 75 -2.20 0.20 6.27
C LYS A 75 -1.04 0.86 5.54
N PHE A 76 -1.32 1.84 4.69
CA PHE A 76 -0.26 2.56 3.99
C PHE A 76 0.68 3.27 4.97
N ILE A 77 0.15 3.99 5.96
CA ILE A 77 0.98 4.61 7.00
C ILE A 77 1.80 3.57 7.76
N GLU A 78 1.18 2.45 8.15
CA GLU A 78 1.86 1.38 8.88
C GLU A 78 3.02 0.78 8.09
N ALA A 79 2.81 0.57 6.79
CA ALA A 79 3.75 -0.06 5.89
C ALA A 79 4.95 0.82 5.54
N LEU A 80 4.86 2.14 5.67
CA LEU A 80 5.99 3.05 5.42
C LEU A 80 7.22 2.71 6.27
N ARG A 81 8.41 2.97 5.72
CA ARG A 81 9.66 2.90 6.49
C ARG A 81 9.57 3.81 7.74
N PRO A 82 10.18 3.43 8.89
CA PRO A 82 9.99 4.14 10.15
C PRO A 82 10.34 5.63 10.13
N ASP A 83 11.39 6.01 9.43
CA ASP A 83 11.85 7.38 9.18
C ASP A 83 10.78 8.22 8.47
N ILE A 84 10.28 7.75 7.32
CA ILE A 84 9.22 8.42 6.55
C ILE A 84 7.92 8.47 7.36
N ARG A 85 7.56 7.36 8.00
CA ARG A 85 6.33 7.22 8.78
C ARG A 85 6.26 8.23 9.92
N LEU A 86 7.37 8.50 10.58
CA LEU A 86 7.43 9.45 11.69
C LEU A 86 7.08 10.87 11.20
N GLU A 87 7.71 11.33 10.12
CA GLU A 87 7.46 12.66 9.56
C GLU A 87 6.04 12.79 8.98
N VAL A 88 5.59 11.78 8.24
CA VAL A 88 4.22 11.75 7.71
C VAL A 88 3.17 11.83 8.83
N LYS A 89 3.40 11.17 9.96
CA LYS A 89 2.48 11.26 11.13
C LYS A 89 2.44 12.67 11.72
N LYS A 90 3.58 13.37 11.80
CA LYS A 90 3.62 14.77 12.28
C LYS A 90 2.81 15.71 11.38
N LEU A 91 2.84 15.48 10.07
CA LEU A 91 2.11 16.29 9.08
C LEU A 91 0.59 16.08 9.10
N GLY A 92 0.09 15.01 9.71
CA GLY A 92 -1.35 14.79 9.92
C GLY A 92 -2.18 14.70 8.62
N PRO A 93 -1.87 13.78 7.68
CA PRO A 93 -2.64 13.63 6.45
C PRO A 93 -4.10 13.27 6.72
N LYS A 94 -5.01 13.82 5.90
CA LYS A 94 -6.46 13.60 6.03
C LYS A 94 -7.05 12.64 4.98
N SER A 95 -6.27 12.22 4.00
CA SER A 95 -6.74 11.35 2.93
C SER A 95 -5.62 10.49 2.36
N PHE A 96 -5.99 9.40 1.68
CA PHE A 96 -5.02 8.51 1.05
C PHE A 96 -4.14 9.24 0.01
N LYS A 97 -4.74 10.13 -0.78
CA LYS A 97 -3.99 10.94 -1.75
C LYS A 97 -2.99 11.87 -1.05
N ALA A 98 -3.40 12.50 0.05
CA ALA A 98 -2.54 13.40 0.81
C ALA A 98 -1.36 12.65 1.46
N VAL A 99 -1.61 11.50 2.09
CA VAL A 99 -0.53 10.71 2.72
C VAL A 99 0.49 10.21 1.70
N VAL A 100 0.04 9.79 0.50
CA VAL A 100 0.95 9.37 -0.57
C VAL A 100 1.83 10.53 -1.05
N ALA A 101 1.25 11.72 -1.25
CA ALA A 101 2.01 12.90 -1.66
C ALA A 101 3.01 13.35 -0.58
N MET A 102 2.60 13.38 0.69
CA MET A 102 3.48 13.71 1.81
C MET A 102 4.63 12.71 1.94
N ALA A 103 4.35 11.41 1.84
CA ALA A 103 5.38 10.38 1.93
C ALA A 103 6.41 10.48 0.79
N LYS A 104 5.99 10.85 -0.43
CA LYS A 104 6.90 11.14 -1.55
C LYS A 104 7.81 12.34 -1.26
N ASN A 105 7.24 13.43 -0.75
CA ASN A 105 8.00 14.63 -0.44
C ASN A 105 9.05 14.36 0.66
N VAL A 106 8.66 13.59 1.69
CA VAL A 106 9.58 13.17 2.76
C VAL A 106 10.67 12.24 2.22
N GLU A 107 10.32 11.25 1.39
CA GLU A 107 11.30 10.35 0.78
C GLU A 107 12.35 11.10 -0.06
N ASN A 108 11.91 12.10 -0.84
CA ASN A 108 12.80 12.93 -1.63
C ASN A 108 13.71 13.78 -0.73
N ALA A 109 13.16 14.44 0.30
CA ALA A 109 13.92 15.27 1.23
C ALA A 109 15.00 14.46 1.98
N LEU A 110 14.65 13.26 2.46
CA LEU A 110 15.61 12.35 3.10
C LEU A 110 16.68 11.87 2.11
N SER A 111 16.34 11.69 0.84
CA SER A 111 17.31 11.30 -0.18
C SER A 111 18.28 12.45 -0.51
N GLU A 112 17.79 13.69 -0.58
CA GLU A 112 18.59 14.90 -0.80
C GLU A 112 19.53 15.20 0.37
N GLU A 113 19.05 15.10 1.61
CA GLU A 113 19.87 15.28 2.82
C GLU A 113 21.06 14.28 2.86
N ASN A 114 20.82 13.04 2.43
CA ASN A 114 21.87 12.03 2.31
C ASN A 114 22.89 12.36 1.21
N VAL A 115 22.49 13.01 0.12
CA VAL A 115 23.42 13.45 -0.94
C VAL A 115 24.28 14.61 -0.44
N GLU A 116 23.67 15.58 0.25
CA GLU A 116 24.36 16.76 0.76
C GLU A 116 25.38 16.41 1.87
N CYS A 117 25.02 15.50 2.78
CA CYS A 117 25.95 14.99 3.80
C CYS A 117 27.14 14.21 3.23
N ASN A 118 27.01 13.57 2.06
CA ASN A 118 28.10 12.87 1.39
C ASN A 118 29.01 13.80 0.57
N ALA A 119 28.46 14.89 0.03
CA ALA A 119 29.24 15.89 -0.72
C ALA A 119 30.18 16.72 0.18
N VAL A 120 29.79 16.97 1.44
CA VAL A 120 30.59 17.76 2.39
C VAL A 120 31.85 17.01 2.89
N LYS A 121 31.93 15.68 2.70
CA LYS A 121 33.08 14.87 3.14
C LYS A 121 34.19 14.72 2.11
N ASP A 122 33.97 15.14 0.86
CA ASP A 122 34.98 15.03 -0.22
C ASP A 122 35.71 16.36 -0.48
N SER A 123 35.32 17.44 0.23
CA SER A 123 35.90 18.78 0.07
C SER A 123 36.86 19.17 1.21
N GLY A 124 37.87 18.34 1.45
CA GLY A 124 39.02 18.70 2.28
C GLY A 124 39.92 17.49 2.52
N ILE A 125 41.24 17.53 2.35
CA ILE A 125 42.20 18.63 2.25
C ILE A 125 43.46 18.04 1.56
N ASN A 126 44.05 18.81 0.63
CA ASN A 126 45.45 18.83 0.15
C ASN A 126 46.34 17.58 0.25
#